data_AF-A0A1W1DD41-F1
#
_entry.id   AF-A0A1W1DD41-F1
#
_cell.length_a   1.000
_cell.length_b   1.000
_cell.length_c   1.000
_cell.angle_alpha   90.00
_cell.angle_beta   90.00
_cell.angle_gamma   90.00
#
_symmetry.space_group_name_H-M   'P 1'
#
loop_
_entity.id
_entity.type
_entity.pdbx_description
1 polymer ?
#
loop_
_entity_poly.entity_id
_entity_poly.type
_entity_poly.pdbx_seq_one_letter_code
_entity_poly.pdbx_strand_id
1 'polypeptide(L)' 'MLPTSGTARFSSPLGVYDFQKKSSLIMVSDEGANILGEIAATLADGEGLQAHAQSARYRIK' A
#
# COMPACT_ATOMS: atom_id res chain seq x y z
N MET A 1 -11.75 27.72 -6.17
CA MET A 1 -11.87 27.18 -7.54
C MET A 1 -12.71 25.90 -7.49
N LEU A 2 -13.65 25.71 -8.43
CA LEU A 2 -14.59 24.57 -8.42
C LEU A 2 -14.42 23.67 -9.68
N PRO A 3 -14.70 22.36 -9.57
CA PRO A 3 -14.73 21.46 -10.71
C PRO A 3 -15.90 21.78 -11.65
N THR A 4 -15.64 21.90 -12.95
CA THR A 4 -16.64 22.17 -14.00
C THR A 4 -16.70 21.01 -15.02
N SER A 5 -17.58 21.11 -16.03
CA SER A 5 -17.72 20.07 -17.08
C SER A 5 -18.00 18.65 -16.55
N GLY A 6 -18.78 18.55 -15.46
CA GLY A 6 -19.23 17.27 -14.88
C GLY A 6 -18.20 16.56 -13.97
N THR A 7 -17.01 17.13 -13.77
CA THR A 7 -15.94 16.53 -12.95
C THR A 7 -16.25 16.53 -11.45
N ALA A 8 -17.25 17.30 -11.00
CA ALA A 8 -17.72 17.31 -9.61
C ALA A 8 -18.18 15.94 -9.08
N ARG A 9 -18.43 14.95 -9.95
CA ARG A 9 -18.76 13.56 -9.54
C ARG A 9 -17.59 12.82 -8.91
N PHE A 10 -16.35 13.21 -9.19
CA PHE A 10 -15.14 12.52 -8.73
C PHE A 10 -14.01 13.47 -8.30
N SER A 11 -14.17 14.77 -8.50
CA SER A 11 -13.22 15.79 -8.08
C SER A 11 -13.82 16.70 -7.02
N SER A 12 -12.98 17.11 -6.07
CA SER A 12 -13.32 18.08 -5.03
C SER A 12 -12.99 19.52 -5.46
N PRO A 13 -13.62 20.55 -4.86
CA PRO A 13 -13.14 21.94 -4.94
C PRO A 13 -11.67 22.07 -4.52
N LEU A 14 -10.98 23.07 -5.07
CA LEU A 14 -9.61 23.40 -4.66
C LEU A 14 -9.60 23.82 -3.18
N GLY A 15 -8.79 23.13 -2.38
CA GLY A 15 -8.56 23.38 -0.97
C GLY A 15 -7.11 23.10 -0.57
N VAL A 16 -6.84 23.12 0.74
CA VAL A 16 -5.46 22.98 1.25
C VAL A 16 -4.86 21.61 0.93
N TYR A 17 -5.68 20.56 0.81
CA TYR A 17 -5.19 19.21 0.51
C TYR A 17 -4.59 19.06 -0.88
N ASP A 18 -4.99 19.89 -1.84
CA ASP A 18 -4.42 19.88 -3.20
C ASP A 18 -2.94 20.29 -3.23
N PHE A 19 -2.49 20.97 -2.17
CA PHE A 19 -1.11 21.44 -2.00
C PHE A 19 -0.30 20.57 -1.03
N GLN A 20 -0.86 19.46 -0.56
CA GLN A 20 -0.20 18.54 0.37
C GLN A 20 0.07 17.19 -0.29
N LYS A 21 1.15 16.51 0.12
CA LYS A 21 1.40 15.10 -0.18
C LYS A 21 1.16 14.29 1.09
N LYS A 22 0.45 13.17 0.96
CA LYS A 22 0.22 12.23 2.06
C LYS A 22 1.20 11.07 1.94
N SER A 23 1.91 10.77 3.02
CA SER A 23 2.81 9.61 3.12
C SER A 23 2.30 8.67 4.20
N SER A 24 2.24 7.38 3.89
CA SER A 24 1.89 6.35 4.87
C SER A 24 3.15 5.89 5.60
N LEU A 25 3.06 5.75 6.92
CA LEU A 25 4.08 5.10 7.74
C LEU A 25 3.52 3.76 8.22
N ILE A 26 4.19 2.66 7.90
CA ILE A 26 3.79 1.31 8.28
C ILE A 26 4.97 0.66 9.01
N MET A 27 4.69 0.14 10.20
CA MET A 27 5.61 -0.66 11.00
C MET A 27 4.90 -1.98 11.32
N VAL A 28 5.62 -3.08 11.22
CA VAL A 28 5.13 -4.41 11.54
C VAL A 28 6.00 -4.97 12.68
N SER A 29 5.38 -5.52 13.72
CA SER A 29 6.12 -6.20 14.79
C SER A 29 6.70 -7.51 14.29
N ASP A 30 7.64 -8.11 15.03
CA ASP A 30 8.19 -9.42 14.69
C ASP A 30 7.09 -10.49 14.57
N GLU A 31 6.13 -10.50 15.49
CA GLU A 31 5.01 -11.45 15.48
C GLU A 31 4.09 -11.20 14.28
N GLY A 32 3.82 -9.93 13.97
CA GLY A 32 3.04 -9.55 12.79
C GLY A 32 3.74 -9.94 11.50
N ALA A 33 5.07 -9.84 11.44
CA ALA A 33 5.86 -10.20 10.27
C ALA A 33 5.86 -11.71 10.03
N ASN A 34 5.85 -12.52 11.10
CA ASN A 34 5.71 -13.98 10.98
C ASN A 34 4.35 -14.34 10.35
N ILE A 35 3.26 -13.78 10.87
CA ILE A 35 1.89 -14.07 10.37
C ILE A 35 1.71 -13.57 8.93
N LEU A 36 2.08 -12.32 8.66
CA LEU A 36 1.89 -11.70 7.35
C LEU A 36 2.88 -12.21 6.31
N GLY A 37 4.06 -12.67 6.75
CA GLY A 37 5.12 -13.17 5.87
C GLY A 37 4.68 -14.39 5.06
N GLU A 38 3.98 -15.33 5.68
CA GLU A 38 3.45 -16.53 5.00
C GLU A 38 2.42 -16.16 3.91
N ILE A 39 1.51 -15.25 4.24
CA ILE A 39 0.48 -14.77 3.32
C ILE A 39 1.13 -14.01 2.17
N ALA A 40 2.04 -13.08 2.47
CA ALA A 40 2.75 -12.28 1.48
C ALA A 40 3.59 -13.15 0.53
N ALA A 41 4.25 -14.19 1.06
CA ALA A 41 5.02 -15.13 0.24
C ALA A 41 4.11 -15.92 -0.72
N THR A 42 2.96 -16.39 -0.24
CA THR A 42 1.98 -17.13 -1.05
C THR A 42 1.44 -16.28 -2.20
N LEU A 43 1.07 -15.02 -1.91
CA LEU A 43 0.62 -14.08 -2.93
C LEU A 43 1.72 -13.79 -3.96
N ALA A 44 2.94 -13.51 -3.49
CA ALA A 44 4.07 -13.21 -4.35
C ALA A 44 4.47 -14.38 -5.26
N ASP A 45 4.39 -15.63 -4.79
CA ASP A 45 4.60 -16.81 -5.63
C ASP A 45 3.54 -16.93 -6.71
N GLY A 46 2.26 -16.69 -6.37
CA GLY A 46 1.15 -16.69 -7.32
C GLY A 46 1.29 -15.63 -8.42
N GLU A 47 1.96 -14.51 -8.11
CA GLU A 47 2.26 -13.43 -9.05
C GLU A 47 3.61 -13.60 -9.77
N GLY A 48 4.38 -14.66 -9.47
CA GLY A 48 5.71 -14.89 -10.06
C GLY A 48 6.82 -13.98 -9.51
N LEU A 49 6.57 -13.26 -8.42
CA LEU A 49 7.49 -12.30 -7.80
C LEU A 49 8.41 -12.98 -6.78
N GLN A 50 9.29 -13.86 -7.26
CA GLN A 50 10.16 -14.69 -6.42
C GLN A 50 10.98 -13.90 -5.39
N ALA A 51 11.55 -12.75 -5.78
CA ALA A 51 12.33 -11.91 -4.86
C ALA A 51 11.47 -11.34 -3.71
N HIS A 52 10.20 -11.03 -3.96
CA HIS A 52 9.28 -10.55 -2.93
C HIS A 52 8.91 -11.69 -1.97
N ALA A 53 8.65 -12.88 -2.50
CA ALA A 53 8.36 -14.06 -1.69
C ALA A 53 9.53 -14.44 -0.78
N GLN A 54 10.77 -14.44 -1.30
CA GLN A 54 11.97 -14.70 -0.49
C GLN A 54 12.20 -13.64 0.58
N SER A 55 11.99 -12.35 0.24
CA SER A 55 12.07 -11.27 1.21
C SER A 55 11.10 -11.48 2.38
N ALA A 56 9.85 -11.87 2.11
CA ALA A 56 8.88 -12.19 3.15
C ALA A 56 9.32 -13.40 4.00
N ARG A 57 9.73 -14.50 3.35
CA ARG A 57 10.19 -15.73 4.02
C ARG A 57 11.39 -15.52 4.94
N TYR A 58 12.35 -14.66 4.57
CA TYR A 58 13.51 -14.38 5.41
C TYR A 58 13.19 -13.71 6.75
N ARG A 59 11.99 -13.17 6.92
CA ARG A 59 11.56 -12.53 8.17
C ARG A 59 10.73 -13.46 9.05
N ILE A 60 10.39 -14.65 8.56
CA ILE A 60 9.67 -15.68 9.32
C ILE A 60 10.70 -16.43 10.17
N LYS A 61 10.48 -16.50 11.49
CA LYS A 61 11.30 -17.25 12.45
C LYS A 61 10.82 -18.69 12.62
#